data_AF-F9WV55-F1
#
_entry.id   AF-F9WV55-F1
#
_cell.length_a   1.000
_cell.length_b   1.000
_cell.length_c   1.000
_cell.angle_alpha   90.00
_cell.angle_beta   90.00
_cell.angle_gamma   90.00
#
_symmetry.space_group_name_H-M   'P 1'
#
loop_
_entity.id
_entity.type
_entity.pdbx_description
1 polymer ?
#
loop_
_entity_poly.entity_id
_entity_poly.type
_entity_poly.pdbx_seq_one_letter_code
_entity_poly.pdbx_strand_id
1 'polypeptide(L)'
;MVSGCSHALGPTGCSTWGVPLQDQLHLLDLIALITHFSFRNHSQGGSAFYSNAMRRTLFCEPFLREPLGYPFGPPVPSADATLGAAVLHVCEELALEFIVDEVLGAVCLAETVEDPLREGERYGKLKAYCERNPKMYEIALRILLSQNREWELQLLPDLVPNYESAVVVRDAFLAAHAPQLAWLAKPAAYQSIIQEGMCASAPFTYGEDLITHRSRCLSMAKLAWLANGARQNSTLYSLELDAQVVAAQRAFLIPDTKDVILGPAELIQRLLKLPCPDAWVSAAGVACRVEEDLRGDLLTQIVRRAKEYDGEALQHIRMNGASEREISQALEKTAIGRIVLETQQCGMSYTSDVTRVSEEVLEKSEQQLLLSWLQARAGGMVGT
;
A
#
# COMPACT_ATOMS: atom_id res chain seq x y z
N MET A 1 -2.01 38.77 48.87
CA MET A 1 -0.76 39.06 49.58
C MET A 1 -0.36 37.79 50.33
N VAL A 2 0.67 37.07 49.85
CA VAL A 2 2.02 36.95 50.46
C VAL A 2 1.93 36.28 51.83
N SER A 3 2.58 35.18 52.22
CA SER A 3 3.74 34.37 51.82
C SER A 3 3.50 33.01 52.52
N GLY A 4 3.89 31.85 52.03
CA GLY A 4 5.25 31.45 51.74
C GLY A 4 5.63 30.28 52.66
N CYS A 5 5.71 29.07 52.12
CA CYS A 5 6.51 27.97 52.68
C CYS A 5 6.95 27.10 51.50
N SER A 6 8.05 27.53 50.89
CA SER A 6 8.86 26.75 49.98
C SER A 6 9.46 25.58 50.76
N HIS A 7 8.90 24.38 50.62
CA HIS A 7 9.65 23.16 50.93
C HIS A 7 10.28 22.67 49.64
N ALA A 8 11.58 22.91 49.53
CA ALA A 8 12.46 22.20 48.61
C ALA A 8 12.39 20.70 48.96
N LEU A 9 11.64 19.93 48.19
CA LEU A 9 11.77 18.48 48.12
C LEU A 9 12.96 18.20 47.20
N GLY A 10 14.14 18.05 47.77
CA GLY A 10 15.24 17.38 47.10
C GLY A 10 14.87 15.92 46.80
N PRO A 11 15.45 15.28 45.77
CA PRO A 11 15.16 13.89 45.46
C PRO A 11 15.92 13.00 46.45
N THR A 12 15.33 12.74 47.61
CA THR A 12 15.77 11.62 48.47
C THR A 12 15.13 10.34 47.94
N GLY A 13 15.76 9.74 46.93
CA GLY A 13 15.49 8.37 46.52
C GLY A 13 15.98 7.44 47.63
N CYS A 14 15.11 7.12 48.58
CA CYS A 14 15.37 6.07 49.55
C CYS A 14 15.16 4.73 48.83
N SER A 15 16.24 3.98 48.59
CA SER A 15 16.16 2.57 48.20
C SER A 15 15.27 1.86 49.22
N THR A 16 14.13 1.30 48.79
CA THR A 16 13.15 0.63 49.65
C THR A 16 13.70 -0.62 50.35
N TRP A 17 14.90 -1.05 49.96
CA TRP A 17 15.59 -2.21 50.50
C TRP A 17 16.64 -1.72 51.49
N GLY A 18 16.43 -1.96 52.79
CA GLY A 18 17.40 -1.62 53.85
C GLY A 18 18.70 -2.44 53.83
N VAL A 19 19.05 -3.02 52.67
CA VAL A 19 20.19 -3.91 52.44
C VAL A 19 21.28 -3.12 51.70
N PRO A 20 22.58 -3.29 51.99
CA PRO A 20 23.64 -2.64 51.22
C PRO A 20 23.58 -2.97 49.73
N LEU A 21 23.86 -1.99 48.85
CA LEU A 21 23.83 -2.17 47.39
C LEU A 21 24.70 -3.34 46.92
N GLN A 22 25.86 -3.55 47.55
CA GLN A 22 26.76 -4.66 47.22
C GLN A 22 26.08 -6.03 47.38
N ASP A 23 25.30 -6.21 48.44
CA ASP A 23 24.58 -7.46 48.72
C ASP A 23 23.38 -7.62 47.78
N GLN A 24 22.74 -6.51 47.40
CA GLN A 24 21.67 -6.51 46.39
C GLN A 24 22.19 -6.95 45.01
N LEU A 25 23.40 -6.52 44.63
CA LEU A 25 24.06 -6.94 43.38
C LEU A 25 24.47 -8.43 43.42
N HIS A 26 25.00 -8.92 44.54
CA HIS A 26 25.28 -10.36 44.70
C HIS A 26 24.02 -11.21 44.61
N LEU A 27 22.91 -10.73 45.18
CA LEU A 27 21.62 -11.41 45.06
C LEU A 27 21.13 -11.43 43.60
N LEU A 28 21.31 -10.34 42.86
CA LEU A 28 21.00 -10.28 41.44
C LEU A 28 21.81 -11.31 40.63
N ASP A 29 23.11 -11.46 40.90
CA ASP A 29 23.94 -12.46 40.24
C ASP A 29 23.44 -13.89 40.49
N LEU A 30 23.01 -14.19 41.72
CA LEU A 30 22.42 -15.49 42.06
C LEU A 30 21.08 -15.70 41.34
N ILE A 31 20.23 -14.68 41.27
CA ILE A 31 18.95 -14.76 40.53
C ILE A 31 19.22 -14.98 39.04
N ALA A 32 20.18 -14.26 38.45
CA ALA A 32 20.57 -14.41 37.06
C ALA A 32 21.07 -15.82 36.77
N LEU A 33 21.94 -16.37 37.63
CA LEU A 33 22.46 -17.73 37.51
C LEU A 33 21.35 -18.80 37.59
N ILE A 34 20.44 -18.67 38.56
CA ILE A 34 19.31 -19.61 38.72
C ILE A 34 18.36 -19.53 37.53
N THR A 35 18.07 -18.31 37.04
CA THR A 35 17.21 -18.08 35.88
C THR A 35 17.82 -18.68 34.63
N HIS A 36 19.10 -18.42 34.40
CA HIS A 36 19.87 -18.98 33.28
C HIS A 36 19.88 -20.51 33.31
N PHE A 37 20.21 -21.11 34.46
CA PHE A 37 20.19 -22.55 34.64
C PHE A 37 18.79 -23.12 34.37
N SER A 38 17.74 -22.46 34.87
CA SER A 38 16.36 -22.88 34.66
C SER A 38 15.99 -22.85 33.18
N PHE A 39 16.33 -21.77 32.47
CA PHE A 39 16.04 -21.64 31.04
C PHE A 39 16.81 -22.66 30.20
N ARG A 40 18.09 -22.90 30.50
CA ARG A 40 18.91 -23.93 29.83
C ARG A 40 18.36 -25.34 30.00
N ASN A 41 17.80 -25.67 31.17
CA ASN A 41 17.33 -27.02 31.47
C ASN A 41 15.84 -27.23 31.19
N HIS A 42 15.11 -26.19 30.79
CA HIS A 42 13.71 -26.31 30.43
C HIS A 42 13.56 -26.79 28.99
N SER A 43 13.22 -28.07 28.81
CA SER A 43 13.13 -28.74 27.49
C SER A 43 11.98 -28.28 26.58
N GLN A 44 11.14 -27.35 27.03
CA GLN A 44 9.91 -26.89 26.35
C GLN A 44 9.67 -25.38 26.44
N GLY A 45 10.64 -24.60 26.93
CA GLY A 45 10.47 -23.15 27.07
C GLY A 45 10.53 -22.45 25.71
N GLY A 46 9.43 -21.79 25.30
CA GLY A 46 9.39 -20.87 24.17
C GLY A 46 9.56 -19.41 24.60
N SER A 47 9.71 -18.48 23.65
CA SER A 47 9.88 -17.04 23.89
C SER A 47 8.85 -16.45 24.87
N ALA A 48 7.57 -16.85 24.77
CA ALA A 48 6.52 -16.40 25.68
C ALA A 48 6.72 -16.87 27.14
N PHE A 49 7.22 -18.10 27.34
CA PHE A 49 7.53 -18.61 28.68
C PHE A 49 8.66 -17.81 29.31
N TYR A 50 9.76 -17.59 28.56
CA TYR A 50 10.89 -16.82 29.04
C TYR A 50 10.52 -15.35 29.31
N SER A 51 9.76 -14.70 28.43
CA SER A 51 9.24 -13.34 28.64
C SER A 51 8.44 -13.25 29.93
N ASN A 52 7.47 -14.16 30.14
CA ASN A 52 6.65 -14.16 31.34
C ASN A 52 7.47 -14.46 32.61
N ALA A 53 8.45 -15.37 32.56
CA ALA A 53 9.35 -15.62 33.67
C ALA A 53 10.16 -14.36 34.02
N MET A 54 10.76 -13.70 33.02
CA MET A 54 11.54 -12.48 33.21
C MET A 54 10.68 -11.32 33.73
N ARG A 55 9.45 -11.12 33.21
CA ARG A 55 8.49 -10.13 33.71
C ARG A 55 8.11 -10.33 35.16
N ARG A 56 7.93 -11.57 35.59
CA ARG A 56 7.52 -11.89 36.97
C ARG A 56 8.67 -11.86 37.97
N THR A 57 9.93 -11.81 37.53
CA THR A 57 11.09 -11.88 38.43
C THR A 57 12.01 -10.67 38.37
N LEU A 58 12.33 -10.18 37.17
CA LEU A 58 13.35 -9.15 36.92
C LEU A 58 12.76 -7.86 36.32
N PHE A 59 11.70 -7.98 35.52
CA PHE A 59 11.02 -6.87 34.83
C PHE A 59 9.78 -6.37 35.59
N CYS A 60 9.87 -6.25 36.90
CA CYS A 60 8.78 -5.73 37.74
C CYS A 60 9.30 -4.75 38.78
N GLU A 61 8.39 -4.03 39.43
CA GLU A 61 8.73 -3.25 40.62
C GLU A 61 9.28 -4.18 41.71
N PRO A 62 10.34 -3.77 42.43
CA PRO A 62 10.89 -2.41 42.53
C PRO A 62 12.00 -2.07 41.52
N PHE A 63 12.32 -2.95 40.57
CA PHE A 63 13.48 -2.79 39.70
C PHE A 63 13.17 -1.93 38.46
N LEU A 64 12.08 -2.24 37.77
CA LEU A 64 11.65 -1.58 36.54
C LEU A 64 10.16 -1.20 36.61
N ARG A 65 9.78 -0.10 35.92
CA ARG A 65 8.38 0.35 35.85
C ARG A 65 7.67 -0.29 34.67
N GLU A 66 6.47 -0.84 34.88
CA GLU A 66 5.58 -1.31 33.81
C GLU A 66 4.52 -0.25 33.45
N PRO A 67 3.90 -0.31 32.25
CA PRO A 67 4.15 -1.22 31.12
C PRO A 67 5.35 -0.82 30.24
N LEU A 68 5.91 -1.78 29.52
CA LEU A 68 7.16 -1.65 28.75
C LEU A 68 6.99 -1.98 27.27
N GLY A 69 7.85 -1.37 26.44
CA GLY A 69 7.85 -1.53 25.00
C GLY A 69 6.78 -0.68 24.32
N TYR A 70 6.66 -0.79 23.00
CA TYR A 70 5.72 0.02 22.25
C TYR A 70 4.26 -0.21 22.71
N PRO A 71 3.46 0.86 22.96
CA PRO A 71 3.76 2.29 22.80
C PRO A 71 4.27 3.01 24.06
N PHE A 72 4.57 2.29 25.13
CA PHE A 72 4.88 2.81 26.47
C PHE A 72 6.34 3.24 26.68
N GLY A 73 7.23 2.92 25.73
CA GLY A 73 8.64 3.30 25.75
C GLY A 73 9.57 2.24 26.37
N PRO A 74 10.88 2.51 26.42
CA PRO A 74 11.87 1.53 26.83
C PRO A 74 11.83 1.27 28.34
N PRO A 75 12.36 0.13 28.82
CA PRO A 75 12.51 -0.12 30.25
C PRO A 75 13.35 0.92 30.97
N VAL A 76 12.77 1.50 32.03
CA VAL A 76 13.39 2.52 32.89
C VAL A 76 13.46 2.03 34.35
N PRO A 77 14.60 2.21 35.05
CA PRO A 77 14.74 1.96 36.48
C PRO A 77 13.72 2.72 37.35
N SER A 78 13.15 2.06 38.36
CA SER A 78 12.05 2.64 39.15
C SER A 78 12.49 3.70 40.18
N ALA A 79 13.67 3.58 40.77
CA ALA A 79 14.16 4.52 41.80
C ALA A 79 15.69 4.52 41.98
N ASP A 80 16.33 3.35 41.91
CA ASP A 80 17.78 3.18 42.11
C ASP A 80 18.48 2.95 40.76
N ALA A 81 19.14 3.99 40.24
CA ALA A 81 19.68 3.98 38.88
C ALA A 81 20.73 2.86 38.65
N THR A 82 21.51 2.52 39.68
CA THR A 82 22.60 1.53 39.55
C THR A 82 22.09 0.09 39.56
N LEU A 83 21.23 -0.27 40.52
CA LEU A 83 20.65 -1.63 40.58
C LEU A 83 19.70 -1.87 39.40
N GLY A 84 18.82 -0.91 39.09
CA GLY A 84 17.91 -1.05 37.96
C GLY A 84 18.65 -1.15 36.62
N ALA A 85 19.77 -0.45 36.45
CA ALA A 85 20.62 -0.62 35.27
C ALA A 85 21.28 -2.01 35.21
N ALA A 86 21.73 -2.55 36.34
CA ALA A 86 22.28 -3.91 36.40
C ALA A 86 21.23 -4.97 36.08
N VAL A 87 20.01 -4.84 36.63
CA VAL A 87 18.87 -5.71 36.32
C VAL A 87 18.52 -5.65 34.83
N LEU A 88 18.48 -4.43 34.26
CA LEU A 88 18.22 -4.25 32.84
C LEU A 88 19.30 -4.92 31.99
N HIS A 89 20.58 -4.79 32.35
CA HIS A 89 21.66 -5.45 31.62
C HIS A 89 21.54 -6.97 31.67
N VAL A 90 21.27 -7.57 32.85
CA VAL A 90 21.02 -9.02 32.98
C VAL A 90 19.84 -9.44 32.10
N CYS A 91 18.78 -8.65 32.08
CA CYS A 91 17.62 -8.90 31.24
C CYS A 91 17.95 -8.87 29.75
N GLU A 92 18.73 -7.89 29.30
CA GLU A 92 19.19 -7.78 27.92
C GLU A 92 20.01 -9.03 27.51
N GLU A 93 20.94 -9.46 28.36
CA GLU A 93 21.79 -10.65 28.12
C GLU A 93 20.98 -11.95 28.05
N LEU A 94 20.07 -12.17 29.00
CA LEU A 94 19.17 -13.33 28.99
C LEU A 94 18.26 -13.31 27.76
N ALA A 95 17.71 -12.14 27.41
CA ALA A 95 16.82 -12.03 26.26
C ALA A 95 17.53 -12.34 24.94
N LEU A 96 18.80 -11.94 24.81
CA LEU A 96 19.63 -12.23 23.64
C LEU A 96 20.01 -13.70 23.53
N GLU A 97 20.35 -14.34 24.65
CA GLU A 97 20.74 -15.76 24.67
C GLU A 97 19.56 -16.68 24.38
N PHE A 98 18.40 -16.40 24.97
CA PHE A 98 17.20 -17.25 24.86
C PHE A 98 16.17 -16.76 23.84
N ILE A 99 16.47 -15.69 23.08
CA ILE A 99 15.66 -15.18 21.97
C ILE A 99 14.25 -14.80 22.46
N VAL A 100 14.20 -13.84 23.36
CA VAL A 100 12.95 -13.37 23.99
C VAL A 100 12.42 -12.15 23.27
N ASP A 101 11.69 -12.36 22.17
CA ASP A 101 11.15 -11.35 21.25
C ASP A 101 10.56 -10.12 21.96
N GLU A 102 9.70 -10.32 22.95
CA GLU A 102 9.01 -9.22 23.65
C GLU A 102 9.97 -8.30 24.42
N VAL A 103 10.99 -8.88 25.06
CA VAL A 103 11.99 -8.11 25.82
C VAL A 103 12.94 -7.40 24.86
N LEU A 104 13.41 -8.11 23.81
CA LEU A 104 14.27 -7.53 22.79
C LEU A 104 13.57 -6.38 22.05
N GLY A 105 12.27 -6.53 21.76
CA GLY A 105 11.42 -5.47 21.23
C GLY A 105 11.30 -4.27 22.14
N ALA A 106 11.04 -4.50 23.42
CA ALA A 106 10.93 -3.43 24.40
C ALA A 106 12.24 -2.67 24.62
N VAL A 107 13.40 -3.30 24.39
CA VAL A 107 14.72 -2.65 24.54
C VAL A 107 15.13 -1.92 23.25
N CYS A 108 14.93 -2.53 22.09
CA CYS A 108 15.48 -2.02 20.81
C CYS A 108 14.48 -1.20 20.00
N LEU A 109 13.18 -1.45 20.14
CA LEU A 109 12.11 -0.93 19.28
C LEU A 109 10.95 -0.38 20.12
N ALA A 110 11.23 0.14 21.30
CA ALA A 110 10.22 0.61 22.25
C ALA A 110 9.46 1.85 21.78
N GLU A 111 10.12 2.69 20.98
CA GLU A 111 9.62 3.96 20.48
C GLU A 111 9.57 3.94 18.96
N THR A 112 8.54 4.58 18.39
CA THR A 112 8.49 4.87 16.94
C THR A 112 9.43 6.01 16.60
N VAL A 113 10.06 5.92 15.44
CA VAL A 113 10.96 6.95 14.93
C VAL A 113 10.32 7.56 13.69
N GLU A 114 10.08 8.87 13.71
CA GLU A 114 9.41 9.56 12.60
C GLU A 114 10.26 9.57 11.33
N ASP A 115 11.56 9.83 11.46
CA ASP A 115 12.53 9.78 10.35
C ASP A 115 13.70 8.82 10.66
N PRO A 116 13.54 7.52 10.35
CA PRO A 116 14.53 6.50 10.70
C PRO A 116 15.92 6.74 10.10
N LEU A 117 15.99 7.35 8.91
CA LEU A 117 17.25 7.60 8.22
C LEU A 117 18.04 8.74 8.86
N ARG A 118 17.35 9.77 9.36
CA ARG A 118 18.00 10.87 10.09
C ARG A 118 18.36 10.49 11.51
N GLU A 119 17.54 9.67 12.15
CA GLU A 119 17.69 9.27 13.55
C GLU A 119 18.30 7.87 13.71
N GLY A 120 19.22 7.50 12.80
CA GLY A 120 19.86 6.19 12.74
C GLY A 120 20.63 5.76 14.01
N GLU A 121 20.94 6.71 14.90
CA GLU A 121 21.55 6.45 16.21
C GLU A 121 20.59 5.73 17.17
N ARG A 122 19.27 5.94 17.05
CA ARG A 122 18.27 5.27 17.90
C ARG A 122 18.28 3.74 17.73
N TYR A 123 18.77 3.25 16.59
CA TYR A 123 18.93 1.83 16.29
C TYR A 123 20.28 1.26 16.73
N GLY A 124 21.09 2.01 17.48
CA GLY A 124 22.42 1.57 17.94
C GLY A 124 22.42 0.25 18.70
N LYS A 125 21.46 0.06 19.63
CA LYS A 125 21.29 -1.22 20.35
C LYS A 125 20.92 -2.36 19.42
N LEU A 126 19.99 -2.12 18.48
CA LEU A 126 19.57 -3.13 17.51
C LEU A 126 20.74 -3.59 16.64
N LYS A 127 21.58 -2.64 16.17
CA LYS A 127 22.81 -2.94 15.42
C LYS A 127 23.73 -3.88 16.19
N ALA A 128 24.08 -3.50 17.43
CA ALA A 128 24.94 -4.30 18.29
C ALA A 128 24.37 -5.71 18.57
N TYR A 129 23.04 -5.82 18.68
CA TYR A 129 22.39 -7.10 18.94
C TYR A 129 22.34 -8.01 17.71
N CYS A 130 22.12 -7.44 16.52
CA CYS A 130 22.20 -8.17 15.25
C CYS A 130 23.60 -8.72 14.99
N GLU A 131 24.66 -8.01 15.39
CA GLU A 131 26.05 -8.50 15.32
C GLU A 131 26.30 -9.68 16.25
N ARG A 132 25.72 -9.64 17.46
CA ARG A 132 25.86 -10.71 18.46
C ARG A 132 25.01 -11.94 18.15
N ASN A 133 23.80 -11.74 17.61
CA ASN A 133 22.86 -12.80 17.30
C ASN A 133 22.11 -12.48 15.99
N PRO A 134 22.46 -13.14 14.87
CA PRO A 134 21.83 -12.92 13.56
C PRO A 134 20.30 -13.07 13.54
N LYS A 135 19.71 -13.84 14.47
CA LYS A 135 18.26 -14.01 14.58
C LYS A 135 17.53 -12.74 15.04
N MET A 136 18.25 -11.81 15.66
CA MET A 136 17.68 -10.53 16.10
C MET A 136 17.08 -9.74 14.91
N TYR A 137 17.67 -9.88 13.71
CA TYR A 137 17.16 -9.22 12.51
C TYR A 137 15.75 -9.71 12.14
N GLU A 138 15.51 -11.02 12.16
CA GLU A 138 14.18 -11.59 11.90
C GLU A 138 13.16 -11.24 13.00
N ILE A 139 13.61 -11.18 14.26
CA ILE A 139 12.78 -10.73 15.39
C ILE A 139 12.35 -9.27 15.17
N ALA A 140 13.28 -8.40 14.78
CA ALA A 140 12.98 -7.00 14.49
C ALA A 140 11.94 -6.87 13.36
N LEU A 141 12.09 -7.62 12.26
CA LEU A 141 11.10 -7.65 11.17
C LEU A 141 9.70 -8.05 11.67
N ARG A 142 9.61 -9.11 12.49
CA ARG A 142 8.35 -9.58 13.07
C ARG A 142 7.70 -8.54 13.98
N ILE A 143 8.51 -7.90 14.82
CA ILE A 143 8.04 -6.88 15.76
C ILE A 143 7.54 -5.65 15.01
N LEU A 144 8.33 -5.12 14.06
CA LEU A 144 7.95 -3.96 13.26
C LEU A 144 6.66 -4.23 12.46
N LEU A 145 6.51 -5.43 11.89
CA LEU A 145 5.28 -5.83 11.21
C LEU A 145 4.09 -5.86 12.18
N SER A 146 4.24 -6.50 13.35
CA SER A 146 3.16 -6.59 14.34
C SER A 146 2.72 -5.24 14.91
N GLN A 147 3.60 -4.24 14.87
CA GLN A 147 3.35 -2.87 15.33
C GLN A 147 2.92 -1.93 14.20
N ASN A 148 2.70 -2.44 12.97
CA ASN A 148 2.39 -1.64 11.77
C ASN A 148 3.43 -0.54 11.47
N ARG A 149 4.70 -0.78 11.81
CA ARG A 149 5.82 0.15 11.56
C ARG A 149 6.47 -0.15 10.22
N GLU A 150 5.66 -0.07 9.17
CA GLU A 150 6.02 -0.48 7.81
C GLU A 150 7.24 0.29 7.29
N TRP A 151 7.32 1.60 7.56
CA TRP A 151 8.43 2.43 7.10
C TRP A 151 9.79 1.98 7.67
N GLU A 152 9.84 1.70 8.96
CA GLU A 152 11.04 1.18 9.62
C GLU A 152 11.38 -0.23 9.15
N LEU A 153 10.36 -1.07 8.91
CA LEU A 153 10.54 -2.40 8.35
C LEU A 153 11.20 -2.33 6.96
N GLN A 154 10.80 -1.37 6.13
CA GLN A 154 11.39 -1.17 4.81
C GLN A 154 12.84 -0.72 4.89
N LEU A 155 13.13 0.24 5.77
CA LEU A 155 14.45 0.83 5.90
C LEU A 155 15.42 0.00 6.73
N LEU A 156 14.96 -1.09 7.36
CA LEU A 156 15.77 -1.90 8.25
C LEU A 156 17.15 -2.31 7.70
N PRO A 157 17.31 -2.66 6.40
CA PRO A 157 18.64 -2.93 5.84
C PRO A 157 19.60 -1.73 5.91
N ASP A 158 19.09 -0.52 5.70
CA ASP A 158 19.89 0.71 5.79
C ASP A 158 20.15 1.09 7.25
N LEU A 159 19.21 0.75 8.14
CA LEU A 159 19.34 0.97 9.59
C LEU A 159 20.28 -0.03 10.26
N VAL A 160 20.55 -1.20 9.66
CA VAL A 160 21.46 -2.24 10.19
C VAL A 160 22.42 -2.72 9.10
N PRO A 161 23.33 -1.84 8.62
CA PRO A 161 24.14 -2.11 7.43
C PRO A 161 25.18 -3.22 7.61
N ASN A 162 25.53 -3.57 8.86
CA ASN A 162 26.53 -4.60 9.17
C ASN A 162 26.00 -6.04 9.00
N TYR A 163 24.73 -6.21 8.64
CA TYR A 163 24.13 -7.52 8.38
C TYR A 163 24.12 -7.81 6.87
N GLU A 164 25.08 -8.60 6.39
CA GLU A 164 25.40 -8.80 4.97
C GLU A 164 24.27 -9.38 4.09
N SER A 165 23.13 -9.78 4.67
CA SER A 165 21.96 -10.33 3.96
C SER A 165 20.65 -9.60 4.27
N ALA A 166 20.72 -8.38 4.81
CA ALA A 166 19.57 -7.68 5.37
C ALA A 166 18.42 -7.50 4.37
N VAL A 167 18.74 -7.09 3.15
CA VAL A 167 17.79 -6.94 2.05
C VAL A 167 17.14 -8.28 1.70
N VAL A 168 17.94 -9.32 1.48
CA VAL A 168 17.45 -10.66 1.09
C VAL A 168 16.51 -11.24 2.15
N VAL A 169 16.88 -11.14 3.43
CA VAL A 169 16.08 -11.64 4.55
C VAL A 169 14.78 -10.86 4.69
N ARG A 170 14.82 -9.51 4.60
CA ARG A 170 13.62 -8.67 4.62
C ARG A 170 12.67 -9.03 3.50
N ASP A 171 13.17 -9.18 2.27
CA ASP A 171 12.32 -9.45 1.11
C ASP A 171 11.69 -10.85 1.18
N ALA A 172 12.45 -11.86 1.63
CA ALA A 172 11.93 -13.20 1.86
C ALA A 172 10.87 -13.21 2.97
N PHE A 173 11.10 -12.47 4.06
CA PHE A 173 10.14 -12.30 5.14
C PHE A 173 8.84 -11.64 4.66
N LEU A 174 8.94 -10.54 3.90
CA LEU A 174 7.79 -9.86 3.33
C LEU A 174 7.00 -10.78 2.39
N ALA A 175 7.68 -11.50 1.50
CA ALA A 175 7.00 -12.45 0.60
C ALA A 175 6.23 -13.55 1.36
N ALA A 176 6.75 -13.99 2.51
CA ALA A 176 6.14 -15.06 3.30
C ALA A 176 5.03 -14.58 4.25
N HIS A 177 5.18 -13.39 4.86
CA HIS A 177 4.35 -12.96 5.98
C HIS A 177 3.51 -11.71 5.69
N ALA A 178 3.90 -10.87 4.74
CA ALA A 178 3.19 -9.64 4.39
C ALA A 178 3.39 -9.29 2.90
N PRO A 179 2.94 -10.15 1.97
CA PRO A 179 3.18 -9.98 0.55
C PRO A 179 2.66 -8.65 0.02
N GLN A 180 1.56 -8.12 0.60
CA GLN A 180 0.97 -6.83 0.27
C GLN A 180 1.89 -5.62 0.52
N LEU A 181 2.96 -5.79 1.30
CA LEU A 181 3.97 -4.75 1.58
C LEU A 181 5.24 -4.92 0.73
N ALA A 182 5.35 -5.98 -0.08
CA ALA A 182 6.55 -6.27 -0.85
C ALA A 182 6.90 -5.17 -1.87
N TRP A 183 5.89 -4.51 -2.45
CA TRP A 183 6.09 -3.41 -3.40
C TRP A 183 6.80 -2.19 -2.77
N LEU A 184 6.63 -1.95 -1.46
CA LEU A 184 7.32 -0.87 -0.74
C LEU A 184 8.83 -1.13 -0.65
N ALA A 185 9.22 -2.40 -0.56
CA ALA A 185 10.62 -2.83 -0.48
C ALA A 185 11.33 -2.78 -1.83
N LYS A 186 10.59 -3.14 -2.88
CA LYS A 186 11.08 -3.27 -4.25
C LYS A 186 10.00 -2.81 -5.22
N PRO A 187 10.23 -1.72 -5.98
CA PRO A 187 9.30 -1.29 -7.03
C PRO A 187 8.99 -2.38 -8.07
N ALA A 188 9.94 -3.28 -8.33
CA ALA A 188 9.75 -4.44 -9.19
C ALA A 188 8.64 -5.41 -8.72
N ALA A 189 8.30 -5.40 -7.43
CA ALA A 189 7.26 -6.23 -6.82
C ALA A 189 5.85 -5.61 -6.90
N TYR A 190 5.61 -4.67 -7.81
CA TYR A 190 4.32 -3.97 -7.99
C TYR A 190 3.11 -4.92 -8.23
N GLN A 191 3.33 -6.17 -8.64
CA GLN A 191 2.24 -7.16 -8.74
C GLN A 191 1.56 -7.44 -7.39
N SER A 192 2.30 -7.34 -6.29
CA SER A 192 1.75 -7.53 -4.94
C SER A 192 0.67 -6.50 -4.60
N ILE A 193 0.88 -5.23 -4.96
CA ILE A 193 -0.12 -4.17 -4.71
C ILE A 193 -1.32 -4.29 -5.65
N ILE A 194 -1.14 -4.81 -6.86
CA ILE A 194 -2.27 -5.14 -7.75
C ILE A 194 -3.13 -6.23 -7.09
N GLN A 195 -2.51 -7.29 -6.58
CA GLN A 195 -3.20 -8.39 -5.92
C GLN A 195 -3.91 -7.94 -4.64
N GLU A 196 -3.29 -7.07 -3.84
CA GLU A 196 -3.93 -6.43 -2.68
C GLU A 196 -5.23 -5.73 -3.10
N GLY A 197 -5.19 -4.91 -4.16
CA GLY A 197 -6.37 -4.24 -4.69
C GLY A 197 -7.48 -5.17 -5.24
N MET A 198 -7.20 -6.45 -5.48
CA MET A 198 -8.17 -7.44 -5.97
C MET A 198 -8.76 -8.32 -4.87
N CYS A 199 -7.94 -8.68 -3.88
CA CYS A 199 -8.28 -9.69 -2.87
C CYS A 199 -8.56 -9.10 -1.47
N ALA A 200 -8.43 -7.78 -1.30
CA ALA A 200 -8.65 -7.16 0.00
C ALA A 200 -10.09 -7.37 0.50
N SER A 201 -10.18 -7.72 1.78
CA SER A 201 -11.43 -7.71 2.55
C SER A 201 -11.38 -6.56 3.55
N ALA A 202 -12.54 -5.99 3.90
CA ALA A 202 -12.59 -4.88 4.84
C ALA A 202 -11.95 -5.25 6.20
N PRO A 203 -11.20 -4.34 6.85
CA PRO A 203 -11.00 -2.92 6.48
C PRO A 203 -9.98 -2.73 5.34
N PHE A 204 -10.24 -1.77 4.46
CA PHE A 204 -9.35 -1.47 3.33
C PHE A 204 -8.20 -0.54 3.73
N THR A 205 -6.98 -0.90 3.36
CA THR A 205 -5.75 -0.13 3.67
C THR A 205 -5.72 1.24 2.98
N TYR A 206 -6.27 1.31 1.76
CA TYR A 206 -6.14 2.48 0.89
C TYR A 206 -7.48 3.06 0.45
N GLY A 207 -8.55 3.02 1.25
CA GLY A 207 -9.84 3.56 0.81
C GLY A 207 -10.95 3.34 1.81
N GLU A 208 -12.08 4.02 1.58
CA GLU A 208 -13.30 3.79 2.36
C GLU A 208 -14.13 2.62 1.80
N ASP A 209 -13.96 2.33 0.50
CA ASP A 209 -14.64 1.27 -0.25
C ASP A 209 -13.66 0.51 -1.15
N LEU A 210 -14.10 -0.64 -1.65
CA LEU A 210 -13.27 -1.55 -2.48
C LEU A 210 -12.78 -0.87 -3.76
N ILE A 211 -13.63 -0.08 -4.43
CA ILE A 211 -13.27 0.57 -5.70
C ILE A 211 -12.27 1.70 -5.47
N THR A 212 -12.42 2.50 -4.42
CA THR A 212 -11.44 3.52 -4.03
C THR A 212 -10.11 2.89 -3.64
N HIS A 213 -10.14 1.79 -2.88
CA HIS A 213 -8.95 1.02 -2.53
C HIS A 213 -8.23 0.48 -3.77
N ARG A 214 -8.95 -0.22 -4.66
CA ARG A 214 -8.42 -0.75 -5.91
C ARG A 214 -7.84 0.35 -6.81
N SER A 215 -8.53 1.49 -6.90
CA SER A 215 -8.07 2.66 -7.66
C SER A 215 -6.69 3.13 -7.18
N ARG A 216 -6.51 3.29 -5.87
CA ARG A 216 -5.23 3.71 -5.29
C ARG A 216 -4.15 2.64 -5.42
N CYS A 217 -4.50 1.36 -5.23
CA CYS A 217 -3.58 0.24 -5.46
C CYS A 217 -3.05 0.24 -6.90
N LEU A 218 -3.93 0.42 -7.89
CA LEU A 218 -3.54 0.52 -9.30
C LEU A 218 -2.66 1.74 -9.56
N SER A 219 -2.98 2.91 -9.00
CA SER A 219 -2.13 4.11 -9.11
C SER A 219 -0.72 3.88 -8.54
N MET A 220 -0.61 3.27 -7.36
CA MET A 220 0.68 2.92 -6.76
C MET A 220 1.42 1.88 -7.61
N ALA A 221 0.73 0.88 -8.15
CA ALA A 221 1.30 -0.08 -9.07
C ALA A 221 1.87 0.59 -10.33
N LYS A 222 1.17 1.59 -10.90
CA LYS A 222 1.67 2.37 -12.05
C LYS A 222 2.95 3.13 -11.68
N LEU A 223 2.97 3.80 -10.52
CA LEU A 223 4.13 4.55 -10.05
C LEU A 223 5.32 3.63 -9.79
N ALA A 224 5.10 2.47 -9.16
CA ALA A 224 6.13 1.47 -8.91
C ALA A 224 6.69 0.88 -10.22
N TRP A 225 5.82 0.62 -11.21
CA TRP A 225 6.23 0.18 -12.55
C TRP A 225 7.11 1.24 -13.25
N LEU A 226 6.72 2.51 -13.20
CA LEU A 226 7.50 3.63 -13.75
C LEU A 226 8.85 3.78 -13.03
N ALA A 227 8.86 3.73 -11.70
CA ALA A 227 10.06 3.83 -10.88
C ALA A 227 11.03 2.67 -11.13
N ASN A 228 10.52 1.48 -11.47
CA ASN A 228 11.33 0.32 -11.82
C ASN A 228 11.97 0.42 -13.22
N GLY A 229 11.63 1.44 -14.03
CA GLY A 229 12.14 1.59 -15.40
C GLY A 229 11.78 0.43 -16.32
N ALA A 230 10.70 -0.29 -16.03
CA ALA A 230 10.28 -1.45 -16.81
C ALA A 230 9.87 -1.01 -18.23
N ARG A 231 10.23 -1.82 -19.24
CA ARG A 231 9.81 -1.58 -20.63
C ARG A 231 8.31 -1.86 -20.78
N GLN A 232 7.67 -1.19 -21.73
CA GLN A 232 6.29 -1.49 -22.13
C GLN A 232 6.16 -3.00 -22.42
N ASN A 233 5.25 -3.66 -21.72
CA ASN A 233 4.98 -5.09 -21.83
C ASN A 233 3.48 -5.35 -21.66
N SER A 234 3.06 -6.60 -21.86
CA SER A 234 1.66 -7.01 -21.70
C SER A 234 1.09 -6.70 -20.31
N THR A 235 1.93 -6.67 -19.27
CA THR A 235 1.54 -6.30 -17.90
C THR A 235 1.11 -4.84 -17.77
N LEU A 236 1.72 -3.92 -18.53
CA LEU A 236 1.28 -2.53 -18.56
C LEU A 236 -0.11 -2.41 -19.19
N TYR A 237 -0.37 -3.18 -20.24
CA TYR A 237 -1.66 -3.18 -20.92
C TYR A 237 -2.79 -3.66 -20.00
N SER A 238 -2.59 -4.75 -19.25
CA SER A 238 -3.59 -5.24 -18.29
C SER A 238 -3.83 -4.23 -17.16
N LEU A 239 -2.77 -3.58 -16.66
CA LEU A 239 -2.86 -2.53 -15.65
C LEU A 239 -3.61 -1.29 -16.15
N GLU A 240 -3.43 -0.91 -17.42
CA GLU A 240 -4.18 0.18 -18.04
C GLU A 240 -5.65 -0.15 -18.22
N LEU A 241 -5.98 -1.37 -18.66
CA LEU A 241 -7.36 -1.85 -18.74
C LEU A 241 -8.03 -1.79 -17.37
N ASP A 242 -7.40 -2.36 -16.34
CA ASP A 242 -7.93 -2.36 -14.98
C ASP A 242 -8.14 -0.94 -14.45
N ALA A 243 -7.19 -0.03 -14.71
CA ALA A 243 -7.33 1.36 -14.30
C ALA A 243 -8.49 2.07 -15.02
N GLN A 244 -8.70 1.79 -16.31
CA GLN A 244 -9.83 2.36 -17.05
C GLN A 244 -11.17 1.81 -16.56
N VAL A 245 -11.23 0.50 -16.27
CA VAL A 245 -12.43 -0.15 -15.68
C VAL A 245 -12.79 0.51 -14.35
N VAL A 246 -11.82 0.67 -13.45
CA VAL A 246 -12.02 1.27 -12.13
C VAL A 246 -12.39 2.75 -12.23
N ALA A 247 -11.75 3.51 -13.14
CA ALA A 247 -12.06 4.91 -13.37
C ALA A 247 -13.51 5.11 -13.85
N ALA A 248 -13.93 4.31 -14.84
CA ALA A 248 -15.28 4.36 -15.40
C ALA A 248 -16.33 3.94 -14.35
N GLN A 249 -16.06 2.87 -13.59
CA GLN A 249 -16.94 2.44 -12.51
C GLN A 249 -17.12 3.53 -11.44
N ARG A 250 -16.01 4.16 -11.04
CA ARG A 250 -16.03 5.25 -10.05
C ARG A 250 -16.78 6.48 -10.54
N ALA A 251 -16.68 6.81 -11.81
CA ALA A 251 -17.30 7.99 -12.40
C ALA A 251 -18.82 7.84 -12.57
N PHE A 252 -19.32 6.64 -12.89
CA PHE A 252 -20.69 6.46 -13.37
C PHE A 252 -21.55 5.44 -12.59
N LEU A 253 -20.94 4.52 -11.84
CA LEU A 253 -21.66 3.36 -11.24
C LEU A 253 -21.59 3.31 -9.70
N ILE A 254 -20.95 4.30 -9.07
CA ILE A 254 -21.00 4.48 -7.60
C ILE A 254 -22.25 5.32 -7.27
N PRO A 255 -22.99 4.99 -6.20
CA PRO A 255 -22.64 4.10 -5.08
C PRO A 255 -22.97 2.61 -5.26
N ASP A 256 -23.77 2.23 -6.26
CA ASP A 256 -24.36 0.89 -6.38
C ASP A 256 -23.33 -0.24 -6.54
N THR A 257 -22.10 0.10 -6.95
CA THR A 257 -21.03 -0.87 -7.24
C THR A 257 -19.76 -0.66 -6.42
N LYS A 258 -19.82 0.13 -5.33
CA LYS A 258 -18.64 0.49 -4.51
C LYS A 258 -17.88 -0.70 -3.90
N ASP A 259 -18.56 -1.83 -3.71
CA ASP A 259 -18.00 -3.06 -3.10
C ASP A 259 -17.93 -4.24 -4.08
N VAL A 260 -18.06 -4.00 -5.39
CA VAL A 260 -18.11 -5.06 -6.42
C VAL A 260 -17.07 -4.82 -7.49
N ILE A 261 -16.18 -5.78 -7.73
CA ILE A 261 -15.24 -5.76 -8.85
C ILE A 261 -15.97 -6.19 -10.13
N LEU A 262 -16.09 -5.26 -11.08
CA LEU A 262 -16.68 -5.55 -12.39
C LEU A 262 -15.58 -5.92 -13.41
N GLY A 263 -15.90 -6.89 -14.27
CA GLY A 263 -15.11 -7.16 -15.48
C GLY A 263 -15.41 -6.14 -16.59
N PRO A 264 -14.54 -6.01 -17.61
CA PRO A 264 -14.69 -5.03 -18.69
C PRO A 264 -16.02 -5.13 -19.44
N ALA A 265 -16.44 -6.35 -19.81
CA ALA A 265 -17.69 -6.57 -20.53
C ALA A 265 -18.91 -6.22 -19.67
N GLU A 266 -18.94 -6.67 -18.41
CA GLU A 266 -20.04 -6.37 -17.49
C GLU A 266 -20.16 -4.86 -17.21
N LEU A 267 -19.02 -4.19 -17.01
CA LEU A 267 -18.95 -2.75 -16.86
C LEU A 267 -19.57 -2.04 -18.06
N ILE A 268 -19.14 -2.38 -19.28
CA ILE A 268 -19.67 -1.77 -20.52
C ILE A 268 -21.20 -1.94 -20.58
N GLN A 269 -21.71 -3.14 -20.30
CA GLN A 269 -23.17 -3.38 -20.29
C GLN A 269 -23.91 -2.49 -19.28
N ARG A 270 -23.33 -2.24 -18.11
CA ARG A 270 -23.93 -1.35 -17.11
C ARG A 270 -23.85 0.12 -17.54
N LEU A 271 -22.76 0.56 -18.15
CA LEU A 271 -22.60 1.92 -18.67
C LEU A 271 -23.59 2.20 -19.82
N LEU A 272 -23.81 1.25 -20.72
CA LEU A 272 -24.76 1.40 -21.84
C LEU A 272 -26.23 1.51 -21.40
N LYS A 273 -26.57 0.99 -20.22
CA LYS A 273 -27.91 1.14 -19.62
C LYS A 273 -28.15 2.55 -19.08
N LEU A 274 -27.09 3.31 -18.80
CA LEU A 274 -27.22 4.69 -18.36
C LEU A 274 -27.62 5.58 -19.55
N PRO A 275 -28.55 6.54 -19.37
CA PRO A 275 -28.88 7.54 -20.38
C PRO A 275 -27.84 8.68 -20.38
N CYS A 276 -26.55 8.33 -20.49
CA CYS A 276 -25.45 9.26 -20.34
C CYS A 276 -24.39 9.03 -21.44
N PRO A 277 -24.26 9.94 -22.43
CA PRO A 277 -23.24 9.83 -23.47
C PRO A 277 -21.81 9.72 -22.94
N ASP A 278 -21.48 10.41 -21.85
CA ASP A 278 -20.14 10.36 -21.23
C ASP A 278 -19.79 8.94 -20.76
N ALA A 279 -20.78 8.21 -20.25
CA ALA A 279 -20.60 6.82 -19.83
C ALA A 279 -20.29 5.90 -21.02
N TRP A 280 -20.86 6.16 -22.20
CA TRP A 280 -20.62 5.37 -23.41
C TRP A 280 -19.27 5.69 -24.04
N VAL A 281 -18.82 6.95 -23.96
CA VAL A 281 -17.46 7.34 -24.34
C VAL A 281 -16.46 6.61 -23.43
N SER A 282 -16.69 6.61 -22.12
CA SER A 282 -15.86 5.85 -21.19
C SER A 282 -15.87 4.34 -21.46
N ALA A 283 -17.03 3.79 -21.85
CA ALA A 283 -17.15 2.40 -22.28
C ALA A 283 -16.31 2.09 -23.54
N ALA A 284 -16.22 3.03 -24.50
CA ALA A 284 -15.36 2.89 -25.67
C ALA A 284 -13.88 2.86 -25.29
N GLY A 285 -13.44 3.73 -24.38
CA GLY A 285 -12.08 3.71 -23.84
C GLY A 285 -11.71 2.37 -23.18
N VAL A 286 -12.66 1.74 -22.47
CA VAL A 286 -12.49 0.38 -21.94
C VAL A 286 -12.44 -0.66 -23.06
N ALA A 287 -13.39 -0.62 -24.01
CA ALA A 287 -13.49 -1.59 -25.10
C ALA A 287 -12.22 -1.65 -25.96
N CYS A 288 -11.60 -0.50 -26.27
CA CYS A 288 -10.34 -0.45 -27.01
C CYS A 288 -9.21 -1.26 -26.34
N ARG A 289 -9.27 -1.42 -25.01
CA ARG A 289 -8.23 -2.13 -24.24
C ARG A 289 -8.57 -3.59 -23.94
N VAL A 290 -9.67 -4.11 -24.49
CA VAL A 290 -10.01 -5.54 -24.41
C VAL A 290 -9.30 -6.32 -25.53
N GLU A 291 -9.19 -7.63 -25.36
CA GLU A 291 -8.73 -8.57 -26.38
C GLU A 291 -9.50 -8.40 -27.70
N GLU A 292 -8.82 -8.62 -28.84
CA GLU A 292 -9.35 -8.36 -30.18
C GLU A 292 -10.67 -9.08 -30.47
N ASP A 293 -10.79 -10.33 -30.00
CA ASP A 293 -11.96 -11.18 -30.21
C ASP A 293 -13.25 -10.58 -29.61
N LEU A 294 -13.15 -9.89 -28.47
CA LEU A 294 -14.30 -9.29 -27.78
C LEU A 294 -14.50 -7.81 -28.16
N ARG A 295 -13.46 -7.14 -28.64
CA ARG A 295 -13.46 -5.69 -28.91
C ARG A 295 -14.53 -5.31 -29.93
N GLY A 296 -14.59 -6.03 -31.04
CA GLY A 296 -15.52 -5.74 -32.14
C GLY A 296 -16.97 -5.72 -31.66
N ASP A 297 -17.39 -6.79 -30.99
CA ASP A 297 -18.76 -6.93 -30.48
C ASP A 297 -19.12 -5.87 -29.44
N LEU A 298 -18.18 -5.50 -28.56
CA LEU A 298 -18.40 -4.46 -27.56
C LEU A 298 -18.51 -3.07 -28.21
N LEU A 299 -17.62 -2.75 -29.15
CA LEU A 299 -17.69 -1.50 -29.90
C LEU A 299 -18.99 -1.40 -30.71
N THR A 300 -19.45 -2.50 -31.32
CA THR A 300 -20.73 -2.54 -32.06
C THR A 300 -21.92 -2.18 -31.17
N GLN A 301 -21.95 -2.69 -29.94
CA GLN A 301 -23.00 -2.36 -28.98
C GLN A 301 -22.94 -0.89 -28.55
N ILE A 302 -21.73 -0.36 -28.32
CA ILE A 302 -21.51 1.04 -27.95
C ILE A 302 -21.96 1.98 -29.08
N VAL A 303 -21.52 1.73 -30.32
CA VAL A 303 -21.87 2.54 -31.49
C VAL A 303 -23.37 2.46 -31.78
N ARG A 304 -23.99 1.27 -31.64
CA ARG A 304 -25.44 1.12 -31.79
C ARG A 304 -26.20 1.98 -30.79
N ARG A 305 -25.78 1.95 -29.53
CA ARG A 305 -26.40 2.76 -28.48
C ARG A 305 -26.25 4.27 -28.75
N ALA A 306 -25.08 4.69 -29.21
CA ALA A 306 -24.84 6.08 -29.57
C ALA A 306 -25.65 6.51 -30.79
N LYS A 307 -25.82 5.65 -31.80
CA LYS A 307 -26.68 5.90 -32.97
C LYS A 307 -28.13 6.12 -32.58
N GLU A 308 -28.68 5.28 -31.71
CA GLU A 308 -30.06 5.43 -31.21
C GLU A 308 -30.29 6.81 -30.58
N TYR A 309 -29.26 7.39 -29.97
CA TYR A 309 -29.32 8.71 -29.35
C TYR A 309 -29.07 9.86 -30.34
N ASP A 310 -28.09 9.72 -31.23
CA ASP A 310 -27.64 10.79 -32.13
C ASP A 310 -28.38 10.83 -33.48
N GLY A 311 -29.24 9.86 -33.81
CA GLY A 311 -29.80 9.68 -35.15
C GLY A 311 -30.39 10.95 -35.78
N GLU A 312 -31.26 11.67 -35.06
CA GLU A 312 -31.83 12.94 -35.56
C GLU A 312 -30.76 14.05 -35.67
N ALA A 313 -29.81 14.10 -34.73
CA ALA A 313 -28.74 15.09 -34.74
C ALA A 313 -27.80 14.89 -35.93
N LEU A 314 -27.45 13.64 -36.27
CA LEU A 314 -26.63 13.32 -37.44
C LEU A 314 -27.33 13.69 -38.75
N GLN A 315 -28.63 13.41 -38.86
CA GLN A 315 -29.43 13.82 -40.00
C GLN A 315 -29.48 15.35 -40.14
N HIS A 316 -29.66 16.07 -39.03
CA HIS A 316 -29.66 17.53 -39.02
C HIS A 316 -28.29 18.11 -39.42
N ILE A 317 -27.20 17.60 -38.88
CA ILE A 317 -25.83 18.03 -39.23
C ILE A 317 -25.59 17.88 -40.73
N ARG A 318 -26.02 16.75 -41.31
CA ARG A 318 -25.89 16.50 -42.74
C ARG A 318 -26.71 17.49 -43.58
N MET A 319 -27.95 17.75 -43.20
CA MET A 319 -28.87 18.59 -44.00
C MET A 319 -28.55 20.08 -43.90
N ASN A 320 -28.04 20.52 -42.74
CA ASN A 320 -27.94 21.95 -42.39
C ASN A 320 -26.50 22.44 -42.19
N GLY A 321 -25.49 21.59 -42.33
CA GLY A 321 -24.08 21.99 -42.22
C GLY A 321 -23.66 22.89 -43.38
N ALA A 322 -23.34 24.16 -43.11
CA ALA A 322 -22.96 25.12 -44.14
C ALA A 322 -21.44 25.13 -44.43
N SER A 323 -20.62 24.61 -43.50
CA SER A 323 -19.16 24.48 -43.68
C SER A 323 -18.59 23.23 -42.99
N GLU A 324 -17.43 22.74 -43.48
CA GLU A 324 -16.72 21.59 -42.88
C GLU A 324 -16.36 21.81 -41.40
N ARG A 325 -16.07 23.06 -41.02
CA ARG A 325 -15.75 23.43 -39.64
C ARG A 325 -16.97 23.35 -38.71
N GLU A 326 -18.13 23.80 -39.18
CA GLU A 326 -19.39 23.69 -38.43
C GLU A 326 -19.81 22.22 -38.30
N ILE A 327 -19.66 21.44 -39.37
CA ILE A 327 -19.92 20.00 -39.36
C ILE A 327 -19.03 19.32 -38.32
N SER A 328 -17.72 19.62 -38.29
CA SER A 328 -16.82 19.05 -37.28
C SER A 328 -17.22 19.43 -35.86
N GLN A 329 -17.50 20.70 -35.58
CA GLN A 329 -17.89 21.14 -34.24
C GLN A 329 -19.21 20.52 -33.78
N ALA A 330 -20.12 20.26 -34.71
CA ALA A 330 -21.38 19.59 -34.40
C ALA A 330 -21.17 18.09 -34.15
N LEU A 331 -20.34 17.43 -34.96
CA LEU A 331 -19.97 16.02 -34.78
C LEU A 331 -19.19 15.79 -33.47
N GLU A 332 -18.31 16.70 -33.07
CA GLU A 332 -17.60 16.62 -31.78
C GLU A 332 -18.53 16.65 -30.55
N LYS A 333 -19.76 17.14 -30.72
CA LYS A 333 -20.77 17.18 -29.66
C LYS A 333 -21.66 15.94 -29.63
N THR A 334 -21.67 15.13 -30.69
CA THR A 334 -22.45 13.89 -30.71
C THR A 334 -21.76 12.80 -29.90
N ALA A 335 -22.52 11.83 -29.39
CA ALA A 335 -21.96 10.70 -28.68
C ALA A 335 -21.03 9.88 -29.60
N ILE A 336 -21.43 9.66 -30.86
CA ILE A 336 -20.62 8.96 -31.86
C ILE A 336 -19.31 9.69 -32.13
N GLY A 337 -19.32 11.01 -32.34
CA GLY A 337 -18.10 11.77 -32.59
C GLY A 337 -17.14 11.72 -31.40
N ARG A 338 -17.67 11.78 -30.17
CA ARG A 338 -16.86 11.66 -28.95
C ARG A 338 -16.29 10.25 -28.75
N ILE A 339 -17.04 9.21 -29.09
CA ILE A 339 -16.54 7.82 -29.10
C ILE A 339 -15.37 7.69 -30.08
N VAL A 340 -15.51 8.23 -31.30
CA VAL A 340 -14.44 8.21 -32.31
C VAL A 340 -13.18 8.92 -31.78
N LEU A 341 -13.32 10.10 -31.19
CA LEU A 341 -12.19 10.83 -30.61
C LEU A 341 -11.51 10.08 -29.46
N GLU A 342 -12.29 9.46 -28.57
CA GLU A 342 -11.75 8.63 -27.48
C GLU A 342 -10.94 7.45 -28.05
N THR A 343 -11.47 6.76 -29.06
CA THR A 343 -10.76 5.64 -29.68
C THR A 343 -9.50 6.07 -30.43
N GLN A 344 -9.50 7.27 -31.02
CA GLN A 344 -8.32 7.87 -31.63
C GLN A 344 -7.22 8.18 -30.61
N GLN A 345 -7.58 8.68 -29.42
CA GLN A 345 -6.64 8.89 -28.32
C GLN A 345 -6.03 7.58 -27.80
N CYS A 346 -6.78 6.47 -27.89
CA CYS A 346 -6.28 5.15 -27.51
C CYS A 346 -5.28 4.57 -28.52
N GLY A 347 -5.34 4.97 -29.80
CA GLY A 347 -4.41 4.55 -30.85
C GLY A 347 -5.07 4.37 -32.21
N MET A 348 -4.29 4.58 -33.29
CA MET A 348 -4.79 4.58 -34.67
C MET A 348 -5.45 3.26 -35.11
N SER A 349 -5.02 2.11 -34.58
CA SER A 349 -5.63 0.80 -34.87
C SER A 349 -7.07 0.68 -34.34
N TYR A 350 -7.39 1.37 -33.24
CA TYR A 350 -8.74 1.33 -32.68
C TYR A 350 -9.71 2.23 -33.45
N THR A 351 -9.20 3.31 -34.06
CA THR A 351 -9.99 4.13 -34.98
C THR A 351 -10.45 3.33 -36.20
N SER A 352 -9.58 2.46 -36.75
CA SER A 352 -10.00 1.56 -37.84
C SER A 352 -11.04 0.54 -37.38
N ASP A 353 -10.93 0.01 -36.15
CA ASP A 353 -11.92 -0.91 -35.59
C ASP A 353 -13.30 -0.23 -35.45
N VAL A 354 -13.34 1.00 -34.93
CA VAL A 354 -14.57 1.79 -34.81
C VAL A 354 -15.14 2.15 -36.19
N THR A 355 -14.28 2.46 -37.16
CA THR A 355 -14.72 2.76 -38.52
C THR A 355 -15.39 1.54 -39.15
N ARG A 356 -14.77 0.37 -39.05
CA ARG A 356 -15.35 -0.90 -39.52
C ARG A 356 -16.68 -1.21 -38.85
N VAL A 357 -16.75 -1.08 -37.52
CA VAL A 357 -18.00 -1.30 -36.77
C VAL A 357 -19.08 -0.30 -37.19
N SER A 358 -18.70 0.94 -37.49
CA SER A 358 -19.63 1.96 -37.96
C SER A 358 -20.21 1.63 -39.34
N GLU A 359 -19.47 0.91 -40.19
CA GLU A 359 -19.99 0.41 -41.48
C GLU A 359 -21.12 -0.62 -41.32
N GLU A 360 -21.12 -1.37 -40.21
CA GLU A 360 -22.16 -2.36 -39.91
C GLU A 360 -23.39 -1.75 -39.24
N VAL A 361 -23.22 -0.65 -38.49
CA VAL A 361 -24.27 -0.08 -37.63
C VAL A 361 -24.95 1.15 -38.26
N LEU A 362 -24.18 2.03 -38.90
CA LEU A 362 -24.67 3.31 -39.41
C LEU A 362 -25.26 3.16 -40.81
N GLU A 363 -26.12 4.10 -41.21
CA GLU A 363 -26.59 4.17 -42.59
C GLU A 363 -25.49 4.69 -43.51
N LYS A 364 -25.52 4.32 -44.80
CA LYS A 364 -24.51 4.73 -45.79
C LYS A 364 -24.23 6.24 -45.80
N SER A 365 -25.25 7.05 -45.54
CA SER A 365 -25.10 8.50 -45.54
C SER A 365 -24.45 9.06 -44.27
N GLU A 366 -24.67 8.41 -43.13
CA GLU A 366 -24.02 8.72 -41.85
C GLU A 366 -22.55 8.26 -41.90
N GLN A 367 -22.30 7.10 -42.50
CA GLN A 367 -20.95 6.60 -42.77
C GLN A 367 -20.14 7.58 -43.61
N GLN A 368 -20.72 8.07 -44.71
CA GLN A 368 -20.07 9.07 -45.58
C GLN A 368 -19.74 10.36 -44.83
N LEU A 369 -20.62 10.82 -43.93
CA LEU A 369 -20.40 11.99 -43.09
C LEU A 369 -19.22 11.80 -42.11
N LEU A 370 -19.15 10.65 -41.45
CA LEU A 370 -18.07 10.35 -40.52
C LEU A 370 -16.73 10.12 -41.23
N LEU A 371 -16.74 9.42 -42.36
CA LEU A 371 -15.53 9.18 -43.16
C LEU A 371 -14.97 10.49 -43.72
N SER A 372 -15.82 11.37 -44.26
CA SER A 372 -15.36 12.68 -44.75
C SER A 372 -14.79 13.55 -43.62
N TRP A 373 -15.43 13.50 -42.45
CA TRP A 373 -14.94 14.20 -41.26
C TRP A 373 -13.58 13.67 -40.78
N LEU A 374 -13.41 12.35 -40.70
CA LEU A 374 -12.15 11.70 -40.32
C LEU A 374 -11.03 12.02 -41.32
N GLN A 375 -11.33 12.00 -42.62
CA GLN A 375 -10.38 12.39 -43.66
C GLN A 375 -9.97 13.87 -43.54
N ALA A 376 -10.93 14.76 -43.26
CA ALA A 376 -10.66 16.18 -43.09
C ALA A 376 -9.79 16.47 -41.84
N ARG A 377 -9.99 15.73 -40.74
CA ARG A 377 -9.12 15.80 -39.56
C ARG A 377 -7.72 15.25 -39.83
N ALA A 378 -7.61 14.10 -40.49
CA ALA A 378 -6.31 13.52 -40.85
C ALA A 378 -5.50 14.43 -41.79
N GLY A 379 -6.18 15.17 -42.68
CA GLY A 379 -5.59 16.17 -43.55
C GLY A 379 -5.28 17.53 -42.90
N GLY A 380 -5.59 17.71 -41.61
CA GLY A 380 -5.36 18.97 -40.88
C GLY A 380 -6.28 20.13 -41.30
N MET A 381 -7.37 19.83 -42.02
CA MET A 381 -8.32 20.84 -42.52
C MET A 381 -9.31 21.29 -41.43
N VAL A 382 -9.50 20.46 -40.40
CA VAL A 382 -10.31 20.78 -39.22
C VAL A 382 -9.56 20.33 -37.97
N GLY A 383 -9.58 21.16 -36.92
CA GLY A 383 -8.60 21.18 -35.82
C GLY A 383 -8.28 19.84 -35.17
N THR A 384 -7.00 19.70 -34.76
CA THR A 384 -6.49 18.63 -33.89
C THR A 384 -7.02 18.77 -32.48
#